data_AF-A0A6S6YZJ6-F1
#
_entry.id   AF-A0A6S6YZJ6-F1
#
_cell.length_a   1.000
_cell.length_b   1.000
_cell.length_c   1.000
_cell.angle_alpha   90.00
_cell.angle_beta   90.00
_cell.angle_gamma   90.00
#
_symmetry.space_group_name_H-M   'P 1'
#
loop_
_entity.id
_entity.type
_entity.pdbx_description
1 polymer ?
#
loop_
_entity_poly.entity_id
_entity_poly.type
_entity_poly.pdbx_seq_one_letter_code
_entity_poly.pdbx_strand_id
1 'polypeptide(L)'
;MLRSLIRSPRSLFGALALAILSQTSPTAHAAERVVYSGTLQGAGDVVMELDSQPGKDGAVQGRYFHAKNGVDIPLSGTDKALVEPKPLWESQQAQQAAGAKASATAATWQGVRDADRFRGLWIDANTGKQHRFDLRRVAQYDAPPANGNSANADINAQQAPYDTLKLAGHAAPVGQDIGNAQVAYRMWRDPRTKFSYPRLSRHPDAQVFQRVNHLLEQRHWKKNLGALACMAAAYTRGGPETGTLGNYDEEVITVTWLSRALMTVTEAGSLDCGGAHPYNHFEPYTYDLLRGENLNWNLIFDAYDDSKPRTPKASPILAQLAEQAREQFTASNAADSGKRPNLEDCADLWPDYLVVGATKPGALSLSVSGVGHASGACLGTHAQVPFKDLAPYLKPGGQAYLVSE
;
A
#
# COMPACT_ATOMS: atom_id res chain seq x y z
N MET A 1 -45.75 57.02 -53.47
CA MET A 1 -45.76 58.04 -52.40
C MET A 1 -45.23 57.42 -51.11
N LEU A 2 -44.30 58.13 -50.47
CA LEU A 2 -43.79 58.02 -49.08
C LEU A 2 -43.22 56.70 -48.51
N ARG A 3 -41.89 56.74 -48.29
CA ARG A 3 -41.14 56.55 -47.03
C ARG A 3 -41.24 55.22 -46.25
N SER A 4 -40.12 54.48 -46.32
CA SER A 4 -39.20 54.08 -45.22
C SER A 4 -39.77 53.59 -43.88
N LEU A 5 -39.32 52.40 -43.42
CA LEU A 5 -38.39 52.25 -42.29
C LEU A 5 -38.01 50.76 -42.04
N ILE A 6 -36.72 50.45 -42.24
CA ILE A 6 -35.78 49.76 -41.32
C ILE A 6 -36.20 48.39 -40.68
N ARG A 7 -35.52 47.28 -41.03
CA ARG A 7 -34.34 46.67 -40.34
C ARG A 7 -34.08 45.22 -40.84
N SER A 8 -32.90 44.97 -41.40
CA SER A 8 -32.30 43.63 -41.62
C SER A 8 -31.52 43.15 -40.36
N PRO A 9 -30.84 41.99 -40.31
CA PRO A 9 -30.91 40.76 -41.12
C PRO A 9 -31.05 39.48 -40.26
N ARG A 10 -31.29 38.31 -40.88
CA ARG A 10 -30.90 37.01 -40.30
C ARG A 10 -30.13 36.19 -41.31
N SER A 11 -29.08 35.58 -40.79
CA SER A 11 -27.87 35.14 -41.46
C SER A 11 -28.00 33.81 -42.22
N LEU A 12 -27.08 33.65 -43.17
CA LEU A 12 -26.82 32.47 -43.99
C LEU A 12 -26.58 31.21 -43.14
N PHE A 13 -27.23 30.11 -43.51
CA PHE A 13 -26.88 28.76 -43.06
C PHE A 13 -25.76 28.21 -43.96
N GLY A 14 -24.56 28.09 -43.41
CA GLY A 14 -23.46 27.30 -43.97
C GLY A 14 -23.51 25.88 -43.41
N ALA A 15 -23.51 24.88 -44.30
CA ALA A 15 -23.36 23.48 -43.95
C ALA A 15 -21.88 23.16 -43.66
N LEU A 16 -21.60 22.57 -42.50
CA LEU A 16 -20.28 22.03 -42.16
C LEU A 16 -20.43 20.55 -41.84
N ALA A 17 -19.79 19.71 -42.65
CA ALA A 17 -19.70 18.26 -42.43
C ALA A 17 -18.74 17.97 -41.26
N LEU A 18 -19.23 17.27 -40.23
CA LEU A 18 -18.42 16.78 -39.12
C LEU A 18 -17.86 15.39 -39.47
N ALA A 19 -16.55 15.33 -39.73
CA ALA A 19 -15.81 14.08 -39.78
C ALA A 19 -15.56 13.60 -38.34
N ILE A 20 -16.10 12.43 -37.99
CA ILE A 20 -15.89 11.78 -36.69
C ILE A 20 -14.51 11.11 -36.72
N LEU A 21 -13.51 11.77 -36.15
CA LEU A 21 -12.23 11.16 -35.81
C LEU A 21 -12.40 10.33 -34.53
N SER A 22 -12.59 9.02 -34.70
CA SER A 22 -12.45 8.04 -33.62
C SER A 22 -11.00 7.99 -33.18
N GLN A 23 -10.65 8.79 -32.17
CA GLN A 23 -9.36 8.70 -31.49
C GLN A 23 -9.36 7.42 -30.64
N THR A 24 -8.84 6.32 -31.19
CA THR A 24 -8.43 5.17 -30.39
C THR A 24 -7.21 5.59 -29.60
N SER A 25 -7.38 5.96 -28.33
CA SER A 25 -6.26 6.10 -27.40
C SER A 25 -5.50 4.78 -27.37
N PRO A 26 -4.16 4.76 -27.53
CA PRO A 26 -3.40 3.54 -27.38
C PRO A 26 -3.58 3.02 -25.95
N THR A 27 -4.21 1.87 -25.81
CA THR A 27 -4.20 1.11 -24.58
C THR A 27 -2.73 0.83 -24.25
N ALA A 28 -2.25 1.35 -23.13
CA ALA A 28 -0.96 0.94 -22.57
C ALA A 28 -1.05 -0.58 -22.33
N HIS A 29 -0.46 -1.37 -23.22
CA HIS A 29 -0.46 -2.82 -23.10
C HIS A 29 0.31 -3.19 -21.84
N ALA A 30 -0.27 -4.09 -21.05
CA ALA A 30 0.44 -4.81 -20.02
C ALA A 30 1.70 -5.45 -20.62
N ALA A 31 2.84 -5.30 -19.97
CA ALA A 31 4.08 -5.88 -20.43
C ALA A 31 4.14 -7.32 -19.91
N GLU A 32 4.13 -8.28 -20.82
CA GLU A 32 4.19 -9.69 -20.46
C GLU A 32 5.54 -10.01 -19.79
N ARG A 33 5.47 -10.68 -18.64
CA ARG A 33 6.60 -11.02 -17.77
C ARG A 33 6.80 -12.52 -17.70
N VAL A 34 8.04 -12.94 -17.52
CA VAL A 34 8.37 -14.32 -17.11
C VAL A 34 9.10 -14.30 -15.77
N VAL A 35 8.62 -15.10 -14.82
CA VAL A 35 9.21 -15.26 -13.50
C VAL A 35 9.98 -16.57 -13.43
N TYR A 36 11.21 -16.50 -12.93
CA TYR A 36 12.09 -17.63 -12.67
C TYR A 36 12.45 -17.69 -11.19
N SER A 37 12.69 -18.89 -10.68
CA SER A 37 13.16 -19.15 -9.32
C SER A 37 14.19 -20.27 -9.31
N GLY A 38 15.22 -20.14 -8.49
CA GLY A 38 16.28 -21.13 -8.37
C GLY A 38 17.44 -20.60 -7.53
N THR A 39 18.65 -21.04 -7.82
CA THR A 39 19.82 -20.74 -6.99
C THR A 39 20.90 -19.98 -7.74
N LEU A 40 21.54 -19.03 -7.05
CA LEU A 40 22.84 -18.48 -7.41
C LEU A 40 23.92 -19.05 -6.46
N GLN A 41 24.92 -19.72 -7.03
CA GLN A 41 25.98 -20.40 -6.29
C GLN A 41 26.66 -19.46 -5.28
N GLY A 42 26.62 -19.80 -4.00
CA GLY A 42 27.23 -19.01 -2.93
C GLY A 42 26.41 -17.81 -2.45
N ALA A 43 25.28 -17.48 -3.10
CA ALA A 43 24.37 -16.42 -2.69
C ALA A 43 22.99 -16.95 -2.21
N GLY A 44 22.62 -18.17 -2.59
CA GLY A 44 21.39 -18.85 -2.17
C GLY A 44 20.26 -18.71 -3.18
N ASP A 45 19.02 -18.78 -2.69
CA ASP A 45 17.82 -18.70 -3.52
C ASP A 45 17.60 -17.30 -4.09
N VAL A 46 17.23 -17.24 -5.36
CA VAL A 46 16.92 -16.02 -6.10
C VAL A 46 15.64 -16.19 -6.90
N VAL A 47 14.90 -15.11 -7.02
CA VAL A 47 13.72 -14.99 -7.89
C VAL A 47 13.97 -13.84 -8.85
N MET A 48 13.70 -14.07 -10.13
CA MET A 48 13.99 -13.14 -11.21
C MET A 48 12.77 -12.96 -12.09
N GLU A 49 12.51 -11.73 -12.52
CA GLU A 49 11.43 -11.36 -13.42
C GLU A 49 12.00 -10.60 -14.63
N LEU A 50 11.79 -11.12 -15.83
CA LEU A 50 12.32 -10.58 -17.10
C LEU A 50 11.22 -10.36 -18.13
N ASP A 51 11.46 -9.44 -19.10
CA ASP A 51 10.58 -9.27 -20.25
C ASP A 51 10.42 -10.62 -20.94
N SER A 52 9.17 -10.96 -21.28
CA SER A 52 8.93 -12.18 -22.04
C SER A 52 9.64 -12.12 -23.39
N GLN A 53 9.66 -10.94 -24.01
CA GLN A 53 10.31 -10.64 -25.27
C GLN A 53 11.17 -9.37 -25.17
N PRO A 54 12.31 -9.29 -25.88
CA PRO A 54 13.05 -8.05 -26.01
C PRO A 54 12.22 -6.91 -26.60
N GLY A 55 12.53 -5.69 -26.16
CA GLY A 55 12.05 -4.46 -26.78
C GLY A 55 12.50 -4.33 -28.24
N LYS A 56 12.00 -3.31 -28.94
CA LYS A 56 12.32 -3.06 -30.36
C LYS A 56 13.81 -2.82 -30.62
N ASP A 57 14.54 -2.38 -29.60
CA ASP A 57 15.99 -2.16 -29.58
C ASP A 57 16.78 -3.42 -29.16
N GLY A 58 16.10 -4.54 -28.94
CA GLY A 58 16.70 -5.76 -28.41
C GLY A 58 16.98 -5.72 -26.91
N ALA A 59 16.51 -4.68 -26.20
CA ALA A 59 16.72 -4.55 -24.77
C ALA A 59 15.78 -5.47 -23.98
N VAL A 60 16.30 -6.05 -22.91
CA VAL A 60 15.55 -6.81 -21.92
C VAL A 60 15.69 -6.11 -20.58
N GLN A 61 14.56 -5.84 -19.95
CA GLN A 61 14.43 -5.25 -18.63
C GLN A 61 13.90 -6.28 -17.65
N GLY A 62 14.31 -6.10 -16.40
CA GLY A 62 13.82 -6.94 -15.34
C GLY A 62 14.35 -6.54 -13.98
N ARG A 63 14.18 -7.46 -13.04
CA ARG A 63 14.65 -7.34 -11.67
C ARG A 63 14.80 -8.71 -11.07
N TYR A 64 15.59 -8.81 -10.02
CA TYR A 64 15.66 -10.01 -9.21
C TYR A 64 15.81 -9.64 -7.73
N PHE A 65 15.51 -10.59 -6.85
CA PHE A 65 15.86 -10.48 -5.44
C PHE A 65 16.47 -11.78 -4.93
N HIS A 66 17.33 -11.66 -3.92
CA HIS A 66 17.70 -12.79 -3.07
C HIS A 66 16.59 -13.05 -2.05
N ALA A 67 16.10 -14.29 -1.92
CA ALA A 67 14.97 -14.60 -1.05
C ALA A 67 15.20 -14.17 0.41
N LYS A 68 16.44 -14.29 0.89
CA LYS A 68 16.86 -13.85 2.23
C LYS A 68 16.72 -12.34 2.48
N ASN A 69 16.74 -11.52 1.44
CA ASN A 69 16.74 -10.05 1.55
C ASN A 69 15.43 -9.43 1.02
N GLY A 70 14.85 -9.97 -0.05
CA GLY A 70 13.61 -9.47 -0.67
C GLY A 70 13.74 -8.14 -1.43
N VAL A 71 14.91 -7.49 -1.37
CA VAL A 71 15.19 -6.21 -2.05
C VAL A 71 15.39 -6.43 -3.54
N ASP A 72 14.63 -5.69 -4.35
CA ASP A 72 14.76 -5.75 -5.81
C ASP A 72 16.06 -5.08 -6.27
N ILE A 73 16.76 -5.78 -7.16
CA ILE A 73 17.94 -5.30 -7.87
C ILE A 73 17.55 -5.24 -9.36
N PRO A 74 17.58 -4.04 -9.98
CA PRO A 74 17.16 -3.90 -11.37
C PRO A 74 18.17 -4.54 -12.33
N LEU A 75 17.66 -5.07 -13.44
CA LEU A 75 18.44 -5.68 -14.50
C LEU A 75 18.09 -5.03 -15.84
N SER A 76 19.10 -4.76 -16.64
CA SER A 76 18.92 -4.26 -18.01
C SER A 76 19.99 -4.84 -18.93
N GLY A 77 19.67 -5.11 -20.19
CA GLY A 77 20.66 -5.62 -21.14
C GLY A 77 20.02 -6.29 -22.33
N THR A 78 20.53 -7.46 -22.71
CA THR A 78 20.02 -8.29 -23.81
C THR A 78 19.66 -9.68 -23.29
N ASP A 79 19.00 -10.49 -24.11
CA ASP A 79 18.69 -11.89 -23.77
C ASP A 79 19.92 -12.75 -23.43
N LYS A 80 21.12 -12.36 -23.88
CA LYS A 80 22.36 -13.10 -23.61
C LYS A 80 23.13 -12.58 -22.40
N ALA A 81 22.92 -11.32 -22.03
CA ALA A 81 23.68 -10.64 -20.99
C ALA A 81 22.85 -9.53 -20.34
N LEU A 82 22.57 -9.65 -19.05
CA LEU A 82 21.91 -8.63 -18.23
C LEU A 82 22.92 -8.00 -17.27
N VAL A 83 22.86 -6.68 -17.15
CA VAL A 83 23.72 -5.88 -16.29
C VAL A 83 22.99 -5.62 -14.98
N GLU A 84 23.71 -5.89 -13.90
CA GLU A 84 23.35 -5.50 -12.53
C GLU A 84 24.10 -4.21 -12.18
N PRO A 85 23.40 -3.12 -11.83
CA PRO A 85 24.06 -1.88 -11.45
C PRO A 85 24.53 -1.90 -9.99
N LYS A 86 25.55 -1.12 -9.69
CA LYS A 86 25.89 -0.75 -8.32
C LYS A 86 24.79 0.16 -7.74
N PRO A 87 24.55 0.14 -6.42
CA PRO A 87 23.76 1.18 -5.77
C PRO A 87 24.29 2.58 -6.13
N LEU A 88 23.41 3.57 -6.18
CA LEU A 88 23.77 4.93 -6.59
C LEU A 88 24.77 5.57 -5.64
N TRP A 89 24.68 5.31 -4.33
CA TRP A 89 25.63 5.83 -3.35
C TRP A 89 27.06 5.31 -3.59
N GLU A 90 27.21 4.03 -3.98
CA GLU A 90 28.52 3.46 -4.34
C GLU A 90 29.03 4.07 -5.66
N SER A 91 28.13 4.24 -6.64
CA SER A 91 28.45 4.86 -7.92
C SER A 91 28.91 6.32 -7.75
N GLN A 92 28.25 7.09 -6.88
CA GLN A 92 28.60 8.47 -6.55
C GLN A 92 29.96 8.56 -5.82
N GLN A 93 30.20 7.71 -4.82
CA GLN A 93 31.49 7.63 -4.13
C GLN A 93 32.62 7.30 -5.11
N ALA A 94 32.41 6.33 -6.00
CA ALA A 94 33.39 5.94 -6.99
C ALA A 94 33.65 7.03 -8.03
N GLN A 95 32.63 7.80 -8.45
CA GLN A 95 32.80 8.96 -9.33
C GLN A 95 33.62 10.07 -8.67
N GLN A 96 33.39 10.33 -7.38
CA GLN A 96 34.15 11.32 -6.60
C GLN A 96 35.61 10.90 -6.40
N ALA A 97 35.88 9.59 -6.22
CA ALA A 97 37.23 9.07 -5.97
C ALA A 97 38.07 8.84 -7.24
N ALA A 98 37.46 8.39 -8.34
CA ALA A 98 38.18 7.90 -9.53
C ALA A 98 38.20 8.88 -10.72
N GLY A 99 37.43 9.97 -10.66
CA GLY A 99 37.24 10.90 -11.78
C GLY A 99 36.53 10.24 -12.98
N ALA A 100 35.23 10.47 -13.13
CA ALA A 100 34.37 10.17 -14.30
C ALA A 100 34.38 8.75 -14.93
N LYS A 101 35.23 7.80 -14.51
CA LYS A 101 35.41 6.48 -15.15
C LYS A 101 35.20 5.27 -14.24
N ALA A 102 34.50 5.42 -13.12
CA ALA A 102 34.04 4.25 -12.36
C ALA A 102 32.91 3.55 -13.11
N SER A 103 33.06 2.25 -13.39
CA SER A 103 31.98 1.44 -13.94
C SER A 103 30.81 1.39 -12.95
N ALA A 104 29.61 1.72 -13.42
CA ALA A 104 28.36 1.60 -12.65
C ALA A 104 27.85 0.15 -12.60
N THR A 105 28.55 -0.80 -13.22
CA THR A 105 28.19 -2.23 -13.20
C THR A 105 28.74 -2.91 -11.96
N ALA A 106 27.86 -3.58 -11.21
CA ALA A 106 28.24 -4.47 -10.13
C ALA A 106 28.57 -5.87 -10.67
N ALA A 107 27.73 -6.37 -11.59
CA ALA A 107 27.90 -7.69 -12.18
C ALA A 107 27.18 -7.85 -13.51
N THR A 108 27.45 -8.96 -14.19
CA THR A 108 26.73 -9.37 -15.41
C THR A 108 26.21 -10.79 -15.27
N TRP A 109 24.93 -10.99 -15.60
CA TRP A 109 24.29 -12.29 -15.76
C TRP A 109 24.40 -12.72 -17.22
N GLN A 110 25.27 -13.68 -17.53
CA GLN A 110 25.42 -14.24 -18.87
C GLN A 110 24.85 -15.65 -18.92
N GLY A 111 23.92 -15.92 -19.83
CA GLY A 111 23.27 -17.22 -19.85
C GLY A 111 22.40 -17.48 -21.07
N VAL A 112 21.73 -18.63 -21.03
CA VAL A 112 20.80 -19.08 -22.06
C VAL A 112 19.43 -19.29 -21.42
N ARG A 113 18.42 -18.68 -22.02
CA ARG A 113 17.01 -18.90 -21.72
C ARG A 113 16.49 -20.00 -22.66
N ASP A 114 15.91 -21.05 -22.09
CA ASP A 114 15.11 -22.03 -22.80
C ASP A 114 13.64 -21.93 -22.36
N ALA A 115 12.78 -22.83 -22.83
CA ALA A 115 11.34 -22.77 -22.55
C ALA A 115 11.01 -22.80 -21.04
N ASP A 116 11.84 -23.48 -20.25
CA ASP A 116 11.59 -23.81 -18.85
C ASP A 116 12.65 -23.27 -17.89
N ARG A 117 13.79 -22.76 -18.38
CA ARG A 117 14.92 -22.39 -17.53
C ARG A 117 15.71 -21.18 -18.04
N PHE A 118 16.39 -20.53 -17.11
CA PHE A 118 17.48 -19.59 -17.38
C PHE A 118 18.72 -20.03 -16.60
N ARG A 119 19.80 -20.33 -17.33
CA ARG A 119 21.02 -20.93 -16.76
C ARG A 119 22.27 -20.24 -17.29
N GLY A 120 23.29 -20.09 -16.43
CA GLY A 120 24.52 -19.43 -16.84
C GLY A 120 25.46 -19.05 -15.70
N LEU A 121 26.16 -17.94 -15.89
CA LEU A 121 27.16 -17.38 -15.00
C LEU A 121 26.80 -15.96 -14.61
N TRP A 122 26.81 -15.69 -13.32
CA TRP A 122 26.93 -14.35 -12.76
C TRP A 122 28.41 -14.03 -12.62
N ILE A 123 28.83 -12.87 -13.11
CA ILE A 123 30.23 -12.44 -13.17
C ILE A 123 30.36 -11.11 -12.45
N ASP A 124 31.11 -11.10 -11.34
CA ASP A 124 31.43 -9.89 -10.59
C ASP A 124 32.31 -8.95 -11.41
N ALA A 125 31.89 -7.69 -11.57
CA ALA A 125 32.60 -6.75 -12.44
C ALA A 125 33.92 -6.23 -11.84
N ASN A 126 34.08 -6.29 -10.51
CA ASN A 126 35.28 -5.79 -9.84
C ASN A 126 36.39 -6.86 -9.80
N THR A 127 36.02 -8.13 -9.59
CA THR A 127 36.94 -9.24 -9.31
C THR A 127 37.01 -10.27 -10.44
N GLY A 128 36.03 -10.27 -11.36
CA GLY A 128 35.89 -11.29 -12.39
C GLY A 128 35.44 -12.66 -11.87
N LYS A 129 35.11 -12.77 -10.58
CA LYS A 129 34.66 -14.03 -9.97
C LYS A 129 33.35 -14.48 -10.60
N GLN A 130 33.27 -15.77 -10.89
CA GLN A 130 32.13 -16.37 -11.56
C GLN A 130 31.35 -17.28 -10.62
N HIS A 131 30.03 -17.17 -10.68
CA HIS A 131 29.08 -17.96 -9.91
C HIS A 131 28.03 -18.56 -10.84
N ARG A 132 27.79 -19.87 -10.76
CA ARG A 132 26.75 -20.51 -11.57
C ARG A 132 25.36 -20.17 -11.05
N PHE A 133 24.41 -19.98 -11.96
CA PHE A 133 22.98 -19.94 -11.63
C PHE A 133 22.18 -20.94 -12.47
N ASP A 134 21.14 -21.49 -11.86
CA ASP A 134 20.13 -22.33 -12.53
C ASP A 134 18.75 -21.95 -11.99
N LEU A 135 17.94 -21.31 -12.84
CA LEU A 135 16.62 -20.80 -12.50
C LEU A 135 15.57 -21.51 -13.36
N ARG A 136 14.55 -22.07 -12.72
CA ARG A 136 13.40 -22.64 -13.39
C ARG A 136 12.33 -21.57 -13.57
N ARG A 137 11.70 -21.54 -14.73
CA ARG A 137 10.50 -20.77 -14.99
C ARG A 137 9.34 -21.27 -14.12
N VAL A 138 8.72 -20.36 -13.40
CA VAL A 138 7.63 -20.66 -12.45
C VAL A 138 6.33 -19.95 -12.79
N ALA A 139 6.37 -18.85 -13.53
CA ALA A 139 5.17 -18.17 -14.02
C ALA A 139 5.43 -17.35 -15.30
N GLN A 140 4.35 -17.03 -16.01
CA GLN A 140 4.27 -15.99 -17.03
C GLN A 140 2.96 -15.24 -16.80
N TYR A 141 2.98 -13.92 -16.83
CA TYR A 141 1.78 -13.11 -16.56
C TYR A 141 1.89 -11.73 -17.21
N ASP A 142 0.74 -11.11 -17.45
CA ASP A 142 0.65 -9.73 -17.91
C ASP A 142 0.84 -8.80 -16.71
N ALA A 143 2.01 -8.16 -16.60
CA ALA A 143 2.21 -7.22 -15.50
C ALA A 143 1.29 -6.02 -15.69
N PRO A 144 0.56 -5.61 -14.63
CA PRO A 144 -0.15 -4.35 -14.67
C PRO A 144 0.86 -3.23 -14.98
N PRO A 145 0.47 -2.22 -15.78
CA PRO A 145 1.35 -1.09 -16.04
C PRO A 145 1.83 -0.49 -14.72
N ALA A 146 3.09 -0.01 -14.67
CA ALA A 146 3.71 0.53 -13.46
C ALA A 146 2.90 1.67 -12.78
N ASN A 147 1.95 2.26 -13.51
CA ASN A 147 1.07 3.36 -13.09
C ASN A 147 -0.38 2.90 -12.81
N GLY A 148 -0.67 1.61 -12.94
CA GLY A 148 -1.99 1.04 -12.76
C GLY A 148 -2.39 0.98 -11.30
N ASN A 149 -3.65 1.29 -10.99
CA ASN A 149 -4.30 1.16 -9.68
C ASN A 149 -4.39 -0.33 -9.23
N SER A 150 -3.26 -1.03 -9.12
CA SER A 150 -3.16 -2.39 -8.56
C SER A 150 -3.23 -2.39 -7.02
N ALA A 151 -3.28 -1.22 -6.38
CA ALA A 151 -3.31 -1.09 -4.92
C ALA A 151 -4.42 -1.92 -4.24
N ASN A 152 -5.53 -2.20 -4.95
CA ASN A 152 -6.66 -2.96 -4.43
C ASN A 152 -6.70 -4.43 -4.86
N ALA A 153 -5.82 -4.88 -5.78
CA ALA A 153 -5.77 -6.29 -6.16
C ALA A 153 -5.12 -7.10 -5.04
N ASP A 154 -5.47 -8.38 -4.97
CA ASP A 154 -4.78 -9.33 -4.10
C ASP A 154 -3.43 -9.70 -4.72
N ILE A 155 -2.41 -9.78 -3.87
CA ILE A 155 -1.13 -10.35 -4.22
C ILE A 155 -1.28 -11.86 -4.09
N ASN A 156 -1.22 -12.56 -5.23
CA ASN A 156 -1.30 -14.02 -5.32
C ASN A 156 -0.51 -14.54 -6.53
N ALA A 157 -0.30 -15.85 -6.57
CA ALA A 157 0.53 -16.50 -7.59
C ALA A 157 0.02 -16.31 -9.04
N GLN A 158 -1.26 -15.99 -9.21
CA GLN A 158 -1.89 -15.79 -10.51
C GLN A 158 -1.69 -14.37 -11.03
N GLN A 159 -1.84 -13.36 -10.16
CA GLN A 159 -1.85 -11.94 -10.54
C GLN A 159 -0.51 -11.25 -10.31
N ALA A 160 0.26 -11.71 -9.31
CA ALA A 160 1.54 -11.14 -8.92
C ALA A 160 2.51 -12.26 -8.46
N PRO A 161 2.88 -13.22 -9.33
CA PRO A 161 3.72 -14.35 -8.97
C PRO A 161 5.08 -13.96 -8.38
N TYR A 162 5.71 -12.90 -8.92
CA TYR A 162 7.00 -12.42 -8.43
C TYR A 162 6.90 -11.88 -6.98
N ASP A 163 5.92 -11.01 -6.71
CA ASP A 163 5.72 -10.45 -5.37
C ASP A 163 5.17 -11.51 -4.39
N THR A 164 4.41 -12.48 -4.86
CA THR A 164 3.97 -13.63 -4.03
C THR A 164 5.17 -14.44 -3.56
N LEU A 165 6.11 -14.78 -4.45
CA LEU A 165 7.34 -15.48 -4.08
C LEU A 165 8.24 -14.64 -3.17
N LYS A 166 8.14 -13.31 -3.23
CA LYS A 166 8.87 -12.40 -2.35
C LYS A 166 8.33 -12.40 -0.92
N LEU A 167 7.02 -12.61 -0.73
CA LEU A 167 6.32 -12.37 0.53
C LEU A 167 5.85 -13.64 1.24
N ALA A 168 5.39 -14.64 0.48
CA ALA A 168 4.79 -15.85 1.04
C ALA A 168 5.78 -16.63 1.90
N GLY A 169 5.34 -17.02 3.11
CA GLY A 169 6.12 -17.86 4.02
C GLY A 169 7.25 -17.16 4.78
N HIS A 170 7.45 -15.84 4.62
CA HIS A 170 8.53 -15.12 5.31
C HIS A 170 8.13 -14.59 6.69
N ALA A 171 6.87 -14.22 6.89
CA ALA A 171 6.40 -13.78 8.20
C ALA A 171 6.21 -14.96 9.15
N ALA A 172 6.60 -14.80 10.41
CA ALA A 172 6.43 -15.79 11.47
C ALA A 172 5.72 -15.18 12.69
N PRO A 173 4.97 -15.98 13.47
CA PRO A 173 4.30 -15.48 14.66
C PRO A 173 5.30 -15.05 15.75
N VAL A 174 5.03 -13.93 16.40
CA VAL A 174 5.82 -13.34 17.49
C VAL A 174 4.94 -12.98 18.68
N GLY A 175 5.50 -12.99 19.89
CA GLY A 175 4.75 -12.70 21.12
C GLY A 175 3.73 -13.79 21.49
N GLN A 176 2.78 -13.43 22.35
CA GLN A 176 1.70 -14.31 22.83
C GLN A 176 0.39 -14.07 22.06
N ASP A 177 -0.57 -14.98 22.22
CA ASP A 177 -1.96 -14.73 21.82
C ASP A 177 -2.58 -13.65 22.72
N ILE A 178 -3.33 -12.72 22.11
CA ILE A 178 -4.04 -11.62 22.77
C ILE A 178 -5.52 -11.72 22.41
N GLY A 179 -6.38 -11.78 23.43
CA GLY A 179 -7.83 -11.91 23.26
C GLY A 179 -8.43 -12.79 24.35
N ASN A 180 -9.58 -13.40 24.04
CA ASN A 180 -10.31 -14.28 24.95
C ASN A 180 -10.44 -15.70 24.40
N ALA A 181 -11.25 -16.53 25.07
CA ALA A 181 -11.40 -17.94 24.71
C ALA A 181 -12.02 -18.18 23.32
N GLN A 182 -12.66 -17.18 22.73
CA GLN A 182 -13.47 -17.28 21.52
C GLN A 182 -12.82 -16.56 20.34
N VAL A 183 -12.27 -15.37 20.57
CA VAL A 183 -11.54 -14.59 19.57
C VAL A 183 -10.22 -14.11 20.14
N ALA A 184 -9.15 -14.35 19.40
CA ALA A 184 -7.80 -13.93 19.75
C ALA A 184 -6.97 -13.68 18.47
N TYR A 185 -5.93 -12.87 18.62
CA TYR A 185 -4.94 -12.62 17.58
C TYR A 185 -3.52 -12.82 18.10
N ARG A 186 -2.60 -13.00 17.16
CA ARG A 186 -1.16 -12.98 17.40
C ARG A 186 -0.47 -12.09 16.38
N MET A 187 0.61 -11.45 16.79
CA MET A 187 1.42 -10.65 15.88
C MET A 187 2.31 -11.55 15.02
N TRP A 188 2.55 -11.15 13.78
CA TRP A 188 3.42 -11.83 12.80
C TRP A 188 4.43 -10.85 12.25
N ARG A 189 5.69 -11.25 12.12
CA ARG A 189 6.79 -10.38 11.68
C ARG A 189 7.57 -11.05 10.56
N ASP A 190 7.78 -10.31 9.48
CA ASP A 190 8.82 -10.65 8.49
C ASP A 190 10.17 -10.14 9.03
N PRO A 191 11.19 -11.01 9.18
CA PRO A 191 12.48 -10.60 9.74
C PRO A 191 13.23 -9.59 8.87
N ARG A 192 12.87 -9.44 7.59
CA ARG A 192 13.51 -8.53 6.64
C ARG A 192 13.00 -7.09 6.79
N THR A 193 11.71 -6.92 7.06
CA THR A 193 11.04 -5.61 7.20
C THR A 193 10.77 -5.22 8.66
N LYS A 194 10.90 -6.16 9.60
CA LYS A 194 10.99 -5.98 11.06
C LYS A 194 9.74 -5.48 11.79
N PHE A 195 8.75 -4.88 11.12
CA PHE A 195 7.48 -4.54 11.75
C PHE A 195 6.56 -5.75 11.86
N SER A 196 5.63 -5.70 12.83
CA SER A 196 4.72 -6.79 13.11
C SER A 196 3.29 -6.44 12.69
N TYR A 197 2.52 -7.45 12.32
CA TYR A 197 1.13 -7.29 11.88
C TYR A 197 0.23 -8.37 12.49
N PRO A 198 -1.02 -8.07 12.88
CA PRO A 198 -1.85 -9.08 13.51
C PRO A 198 -2.36 -10.13 12.51
N ARG A 199 -2.61 -11.33 13.03
CA ARG A 199 -3.42 -12.41 12.44
C ARG A 199 -4.34 -12.94 13.53
N LEU A 200 -5.58 -13.26 13.21
CA LEU A 200 -6.42 -14.04 14.11
C LEU A 200 -5.73 -15.38 14.38
N SER A 201 -5.59 -15.73 15.66
CA SER A 201 -5.19 -17.06 16.12
C SER A 201 -6.39 -17.89 16.57
N ARG A 202 -7.54 -17.25 16.76
CA ARG A 202 -8.79 -17.91 17.13
C ARG A 202 -10.02 -17.15 16.65
N HIS A 203 -11.00 -17.90 16.17
CA HIS A 203 -12.35 -17.42 15.88
C HIS A 203 -13.32 -18.62 15.84
N PRO A 204 -14.59 -18.50 16.30
CA PRO A 204 -15.53 -19.62 16.31
C PRO A 204 -15.98 -20.05 14.90
N ASP A 205 -16.01 -19.13 13.94
CA ASP A 205 -16.30 -19.40 12.54
C ASP A 205 -15.00 -19.53 11.73
N ALA A 206 -14.77 -20.73 11.17
CA ALA A 206 -13.57 -21.06 10.41
C ALA A 206 -13.48 -20.33 9.05
N GLN A 207 -14.61 -19.99 8.43
CA GLN A 207 -14.60 -19.25 7.17
C GLN A 207 -14.27 -17.78 7.41
N VAL A 208 -14.85 -17.16 8.45
CA VAL A 208 -14.47 -15.81 8.87
C VAL A 208 -12.99 -15.77 9.23
N PHE A 209 -12.51 -16.76 10.00
CA PHE A 209 -11.09 -16.89 10.36
C PHE A 209 -10.18 -16.81 9.14
N GLN A 210 -10.48 -17.62 8.11
CA GLN A 210 -9.70 -17.66 6.88
C GLN A 210 -9.77 -16.35 6.09
N ARG A 211 -10.97 -15.78 5.90
CA ARG A 211 -11.13 -14.55 5.13
C ARG A 211 -10.46 -13.34 5.79
N VAL A 212 -10.61 -13.18 7.11
CA VAL A 212 -9.97 -12.07 7.84
C VAL A 212 -8.46 -12.22 7.85
N ASN A 213 -7.93 -13.43 8.07
CA ASN A 213 -6.49 -13.65 8.01
C ASN A 213 -5.90 -13.40 6.61
N HIS A 214 -6.64 -13.73 5.55
CA HIS A 214 -6.26 -13.34 4.19
C HIS A 214 -6.18 -11.82 4.04
N LEU A 215 -7.18 -11.07 4.48
CA LEU A 215 -7.18 -9.60 4.39
C LEU A 215 -6.04 -8.95 5.21
N LEU A 216 -5.82 -9.43 6.42
CA LEU A 216 -4.70 -9.02 7.28
C LEU A 216 -3.35 -9.34 6.62
N GLU A 217 -3.27 -10.45 5.89
CA GLU A 217 -2.08 -10.83 5.15
C GLU A 217 -1.81 -9.96 3.94
N GLN A 218 -2.83 -9.73 3.13
CA GLN A 218 -2.73 -8.84 1.98
C GLN A 218 -2.28 -7.43 2.39
N ARG A 219 -2.80 -6.91 3.50
CA ARG A 219 -2.39 -5.59 3.99
C ARG A 219 -0.94 -5.57 4.53
N HIS A 220 -0.53 -6.60 5.28
CA HIS A 220 0.87 -6.76 5.72
C HIS A 220 1.82 -6.88 4.52
N TRP A 221 1.48 -7.69 3.53
CA TRP A 221 2.26 -7.88 2.31
C TRP A 221 2.45 -6.58 1.53
N LYS A 222 1.40 -5.77 1.38
CA LYS A 222 1.48 -4.45 0.73
C LYS A 222 2.45 -3.51 1.46
N LYS A 223 2.43 -3.47 2.80
CA LYS A 223 3.42 -2.70 3.56
C LYS A 223 4.84 -3.26 3.42
N ASN A 224 5.01 -4.58 3.43
CA ASN A 224 6.32 -5.20 3.22
C ASN A 224 6.90 -4.85 1.84
N LEU A 225 6.08 -4.84 0.79
CA LEU A 225 6.49 -4.36 -0.53
C LEU A 225 6.89 -2.88 -0.49
N GLY A 226 6.17 -2.04 0.24
CA GLY A 226 6.56 -0.64 0.47
C GLY A 226 7.95 -0.51 1.08
N ALA A 227 8.20 -1.20 2.20
CA ALA A 227 9.50 -1.19 2.89
C ALA A 227 10.65 -1.70 2.00
N LEU A 228 10.44 -2.81 1.29
CA LEU A 228 11.43 -3.40 0.39
C LEU A 228 11.68 -2.52 -0.86
N ALA A 229 10.65 -1.79 -1.33
CA ALA A 229 10.81 -0.82 -2.41
C ALA A 229 11.64 0.39 -1.96
N CYS A 230 11.51 0.85 -0.71
CA CYS A 230 12.36 1.91 -0.16
C CYS A 230 13.82 1.49 -0.05
N MET A 231 14.09 0.22 0.28
CA MET A 231 15.43 -0.33 0.18
C MET A 231 15.93 -0.41 -1.28
N ALA A 232 15.08 -0.86 -2.21
CA ALA A 232 15.42 -0.98 -3.63
C ALA A 232 15.65 0.40 -4.29
N ALA A 233 15.12 1.48 -3.72
CA ALA A 233 15.34 2.83 -4.22
C ALA A 233 16.83 3.22 -4.24
N ALA A 234 17.70 2.52 -3.49
CA ALA A 234 19.16 2.63 -3.58
C ALA A 234 19.72 2.54 -5.02
N TYR A 235 19.01 1.89 -5.94
CA TYR A 235 19.43 1.75 -7.34
C TYR A 235 18.85 2.83 -8.28
N THR A 236 17.88 3.64 -7.83
CA THR A 236 17.14 4.56 -8.72
C THR A 236 17.06 5.99 -8.21
N ARG A 237 17.25 6.22 -6.90
CA ARG A 237 17.21 7.55 -6.27
C ARG A 237 18.41 7.73 -5.33
N GLY A 238 18.81 8.99 -5.13
CA GLY A 238 19.80 9.36 -4.12
C GLY A 238 19.11 10.12 -2.98
N GLY A 239 19.71 10.11 -1.79
CA GLY A 239 19.19 10.79 -0.60
C GLY A 239 19.52 10.02 0.68
N PRO A 240 19.45 10.67 1.85
CA PRO A 240 19.84 10.07 3.13
C PRO A 240 19.00 8.84 3.50
N GLU A 241 17.70 8.86 3.21
CA GLU A 241 16.78 7.75 3.52
C GLU A 241 16.65 6.71 2.39
N THR A 242 17.36 6.90 1.29
CA THR A 242 17.29 5.95 0.18
C THR A 242 18.15 4.72 0.47
N GLY A 243 17.58 3.52 0.33
CA GLY A 243 18.27 2.28 0.69
C GLY A 243 18.06 1.81 2.13
N THR A 244 17.23 2.51 2.90
CA THR A 244 16.73 2.08 4.22
C THR A 244 15.35 1.43 4.08
N LEU A 245 14.78 0.92 5.19
CA LEU A 245 13.38 0.49 5.22
C LEU A 245 12.40 1.66 5.22
N GLY A 246 12.86 2.91 5.17
CA GLY A 246 12.03 4.11 5.15
C GLY A 246 11.12 4.27 6.37
N ASN A 247 11.67 3.98 7.55
CA ASN A 247 10.99 3.95 8.85
C ASN A 247 9.82 2.96 8.96
N TYR A 248 9.65 2.04 8.00
CA TYR A 248 8.66 0.99 8.14
C TYR A 248 8.92 0.10 9.37
N ASP A 249 10.17 -0.03 9.81
CA ASP A 249 10.53 -0.76 11.04
C ASP A 249 10.19 -0.01 12.34
N GLU A 250 9.74 1.24 12.24
CA GLU A 250 9.21 2.06 13.34
C GLU A 250 7.67 2.15 13.35
N GLU A 251 7.00 1.50 12.38
CA GLU A 251 5.54 1.49 12.27
C GLU A 251 4.85 0.96 13.53
N VAL A 252 3.84 1.70 13.99
CA VAL A 252 3.01 1.32 15.13
C VAL A 252 1.72 0.70 14.62
N ILE A 253 1.68 -0.64 14.61
CA ILE A 253 0.50 -1.43 14.23
C ILE A 253 -0.15 -2.00 15.50
N THR A 254 -1.33 -1.50 15.85
CA THR A 254 -2.02 -1.85 17.11
C THR A 254 -3.44 -2.36 16.84
N VAL A 255 -3.83 -3.48 17.44
CA VAL A 255 -5.25 -3.88 17.52
C VAL A 255 -5.89 -3.06 18.63
N THR A 256 -6.63 -2.02 18.26
CA THR A 256 -7.26 -1.07 19.19
C THR A 256 -8.60 -1.55 19.72
N TRP A 257 -9.23 -2.51 19.03
CA TRP A 257 -10.42 -3.22 19.51
C TRP A 257 -10.49 -4.63 18.95
N LEU A 258 -10.95 -5.58 19.78
CA LEU A 258 -11.26 -6.94 19.37
C LEU A 258 -12.48 -7.45 20.14
N SER A 259 -13.50 -7.87 19.42
CA SER A 259 -14.68 -8.58 19.95
C SER A 259 -15.03 -9.77 19.05
N ARG A 260 -16.19 -10.40 19.29
CA ARG A 260 -16.74 -11.38 18.34
C ARG A 260 -17.21 -10.78 17.02
N ALA A 261 -17.51 -9.48 17.00
CA ALA A 261 -18.11 -8.83 15.84
C ALA A 261 -17.11 -7.96 15.08
N LEU A 262 -16.10 -7.41 15.76
CA LEU A 262 -15.21 -6.40 15.20
C LEU A 262 -13.76 -6.64 15.57
N MET A 263 -12.86 -6.29 14.65
CA MET A 263 -11.44 -6.09 14.94
C MET A 263 -10.99 -4.77 14.33
N THR A 264 -10.67 -3.77 15.16
CA THR A 264 -10.09 -2.52 14.68
C THR A 264 -8.58 -2.59 14.83
N VAL A 265 -7.88 -2.30 13.74
CA VAL A 265 -6.43 -2.15 13.70
C VAL A 265 -6.12 -0.70 13.35
N THR A 266 -5.17 -0.12 14.06
CA THR A 266 -4.67 1.23 13.82
C THR A 266 -3.23 1.14 13.40
N GLU A 267 -2.91 1.80 12.30
CA GLU A 267 -1.55 1.98 11.81
C GLU A 267 -1.17 3.44 11.96
N ALA A 268 0.01 3.70 12.51
CA ALA A 268 0.50 5.06 12.65
C ALA A 268 2.02 5.07 12.54
N GLY A 269 2.54 6.16 11.97
CA GLY A 269 3.97 6.32 11.77
C GLY A 269 4.33 7.49 10.87
N SER A 270 5.60 7.57 10.54
CA SER A 270 6.22 8.61 9.72
C SER A 270 7.16 7.93 8.73
N LEU A 271 6.65 7.64 7.52
CA LEU A 271 7.38 6.89 6.51
C LEU A 271 8.13 7.84 5.58
N ASP A 272 9.42 7.60 5.33
CA ASP A 272 10.21 8.41 4.39
C ASP A 272 11.13 7.54 3.54
N CYS A 273 10.98 7.65 2.23
CA CYS A 273 11.81 6.91 1.26
C CYS A 273 12.59 7.86 0.35
N GLY A 274 13.01 9.01 0.89
CA GLY A 274 13.76 10.06 0.19
C GLY A 274 12.85 11.09 -0.49
N GLY A 275 11.67 11.36 0.09
CA GLY A 275 10.75 12.41 -0.39
C GLY A 275 11.15 13.81 0.10
N ALA A 276 10.34 14.82 -0.25
CA ALA A 276 10.54 16.18 0.29
C ALA A 276 10.18 16.29 1.78
N HIS A 277 9.29 15.42 2.25
CA HIS A 277 8.85 15.31 3.63
C HIS A 277 8.39 13.87 3.90
N PRO A 278 8.42 13.41 5.17
CA PRO A 278 7.85 12.14 5.52
C PRO A 278 6.33 12.09 5.28
N TYR A 279 5.80 10.89 5.16
CA TYR A 279 4.40 10.56 5.18
C TYR A 279 3.98 10.20 6.61
N ASN A 280 3.58 11.23 7.36
CA ASN A 280 2.92 11.07 8.65
C ASN A 280 1.51 10.54 8.43
N HIS A 281 1.13 9.47 9.12
CA HIS A 281 -0.20 8.89 9.00
C HIS A 281 -0.73 8.33 10.32
N PHE A 282 -2.05 8.21 10.37
CA PHE A 282 -2.82 7.55 11.41
C PHE A 282 -4.07 6.96 10.73
N GLU A 283 -4.16 5.65 10.63
CA GLU A 283 -5.16 4.94 9.85
C GLU A 283 -5.83 3.85 10.69
N PRO A 284 -6.96 4.16 11.36
CA PRO A 284 -7.83 3.13 11.89
C PRO A 284 -8.66 2.50 10.77
N TYR A 285 -8.70 1.18 10.72
CA TYR A 285 -9.64 0.42 9.88
C TYR A 285 -10.16 -0.77 10.68
N THR A 286 -11.33 -1.28 10.28
CA THR A 286 -12.03 -2.30 11.04
C THR A 286 -12.41 -3.46 10.14
N TYR A 287 -12.23 -4.69 10.64
CA TYR A 287 -12.73 -5.91 10.04
C TYR A 287 -14.07 -6.29 10.67
N ASP A 288 -15.01 -6.70 9.83
CA ASP A 288 -16.27 -7.34 10.22
C ASP A 288 -15.99 -8.82 10.50
N LEU A 289 -16.03 -9.22 11.77
CA LEU A 289 -15.84 -10.60 12.21
C LEU A 289 -17.15 -11.42 12.20
N LEU A 290 -18.28 -10.84 11.83
CA LEU A 290 -19.50 -11.60 11.54
C LEU A 290 -19.53 -12.06 10.08
N ARG A 291 -18.92 -11.28 9.17
CA ARG A 291 -18.91 -11.56 7.72
C ARG A 291 -17.55 -11.97 7.17
N GLY A 292 -16.46 -11.59 7.83
CA GLY A 292 -15.10 -11.85 7.39
C GLY A 292 -14.66 -10.95 6.24
N GLU A 293 -14.91 -9.65 6.36
CA GLU A 293 -14.57 -8.64 5.35
C GLU A 293 -14.10 -7.32 6.00
N ASN A 294 -13.70 -6.32 5.22
CA ASN A 294 -13.51 -4.97 5.75
C ASN A 294 -14.89 -4.41 6.14
N LEU A 295 -15.01 -3.88 7.36
CA LEU A 295 -16.27 -3.34 7.85
C LEU A 295 -16.66 -2.10 7.04
N ASN A 296 -17.84 -2.16 6.43
CA ASN A 296 -18.55 -0.97 5.99
C ASN A 296 -19.40 -0.44 7.15
N TRP A 297 -19.01 0.69 7.73
CA TRP A 297 -19.75 1.33 8.83
C TRP A 297 -21.19 1.71 8.43
N ASN A 298 -21.48 1.90 7.14
CA ASN A 298 -22.83 2.13 6.62
C ASN A 298 -23.78 0.93 6.83
N LEU A 299 -23.28 -0.24 7.24
CA LEU A 299 -24.10 -1.39 7.66
C LEU A 299 -24.63 -1.25 9.10
N ILE A 300 -23.99 -0.43 9.94
CA ILE A 300 -24.36 -0.25 11.35
C ILE A 300 -25.25 0.98 11.54
N PHE A 301 -24.84 2.11 10.97
CA PHE A 301 -25.57 3.38 10.94
C PHE A 301 -25.13 4.15 9.68
N ASP A 302 -25.82 5.22 9.27
CA ASP A 302 -25.34 6.04 8.15
C ASP A 302 -24.08 6.80 8.58
N ALA A 303 -22.88 6.27 8.26
CA ALA A 303 -21.60 6.85 8.64
C ALA A 303 -21.01 7.75 7.53
N TYR A 304 -21.10 7.32 6.28
CA TYR A 304 -20.43 7.95 5.14
C TYR A 304 -21.35 8.14 3.93
N ASP A 305 -21.07 9.16 3.14
CA ASP A 305 -21.67 9.39 1.83
C ASP A 305 -20.99 8.50 0.76
N ASP A 306 -21.73 7.48 0.28
CA ASP A 306 -21.26 6.51 -0.71
C ASP A 306 -21.03 7.10 -2.11
N SER A 307 -21.41 8.36 -2.38
CA SER A 307 -21.22 9.00 -3.68
C SER A 307 -19.75 9.30 -4.02
N LYS A 308 -18.85 9.27 -3.03
CA LYS A 308 -17.41 9.53 -3.20
C LYS A 308 -16.55 8.47 -2.50
N PRO A 309 -16.42 7.25 -3.05
CA PRO A 309 -15.78 6.12 -2.37
C PRO A 309 -14.28 6.27 -2.08
N ARG A 310 -13.60 7.30 -2.61
CA ARG A 310 -12.15 7.54 -2.40
C ARG A 310 -11.83 8.54 -1.30
N THR A 311 -12.82 9.28 -0.81
CA THR A 311 -12.67 10.28 0.25
C THR A 311 -13.87 10.13 1.18
N PRO A 312 -13.71 9.49 2.34
CA PRO A 312 -14.82 9.27 3.25
C PRO A 312 -15.37 10.62 3.70
N LYS A 313 -16.50 11.01 3.13
CA LYS A 313 -17.23 12.22 3.54
C LYS A 313 -18.24 11.80 4.60
N ALA A 314 -18.18 12.40 5.78
CA ALA A 314 -19.11 12.10 6.85
C ALA A 314 -20.57 12.33 6.41
N SER A 315 -21.46 11.41 6.78
CA SER A 315 -22.91 11.61 6.62
C SER A 315 -23.40 12.70 7.59
N PRO A 316 -24.63 13.21 7.42
CA PRO A 316 -25.24 14.10 8.41
C PRO A 316 -25.32 13.51 9.83
N ILE A 317 -25.56 12.19 9.94
CA ILE A 317 -25.62 11.49 11.24
C ILE A 317 -24.22 11.44 11.88
N LEU A 318 -23.19 11.06 11.12
CA LEU A 318 -21.83 11.03 11.66
C LEU A 318 -21.34 12.43 12.03
N ALA A 319 -21.66 13.46 11.23
CA ALA A 319 -21.35 14.84 11.54
C ALA A 319 -22.03 15.31 12.84
N GLN A 320 -23.30 14.94 13.06
CA GLN A 320 -24.01 15.25 14.31
C GLN A 320 -23.35 14.56 15.52
N LEU A 321 -23.02 13.27 15.41
CA LEU A 321 -22.34 12.53 16.47
C LEU A 321 -20.96 13.12 16.79
N ALA A 322 -20.23 13.54 15.75
CA ALA A 322 -18.96 14.23 15.90
C ALA A 322 -19.08 15.54 16.67
N GLU A 323 -20.07 16.37 16.32
CA GLU A 323 -20.32 17.64 17.00
C GLU A 323 -20.70 17.44 18.47
N GLN A 324 -21.59 16.47 18.76
CA GLN A 324 -21.94 16.11 20.14
C GLN A 324 -20.72 15.66 20.96
N ALA A 325 -19.86 14.84 20.35
CA ALA A 325 -18.65 14.36 21.01
C ALA A 325 -17.63 15.50 21.25
N ARG A 326 -17.57 16.48 20.34
CA ARG A 326 -16.77 17.70 20.48
C ARG A 326 -17.27 18.57 21.64
N GLU A 327 -18.57 18.85 21.70
CA GLU A 327 -19.18 19.63 22.78
C GLU A 327 -18.91 18.99 24.16
N GLN A 328 -19.03 17.67 24.26
CA GLN A 328 -18.70 16.92 25.48
C GLN A 328 -17.22 17.04 25.85
N PHE A 329 -16.32 16.98 24.87
CA PHE A 329 -14.89 17.17 25.08
C PHE A 329 -14.58 18.57 25.62
N THR A 330 -15.08 19.63 24.96
CA THR A 330 -14.89 21.02 25.39
C THR A 330 -15.44 21.26 26.80
N ALA A 331 -16.60 20.69 27.13
CA ALA A 331 -17.18 20.77 28.47
C ALA A 331 -16.33 20.04 29.54
N SER A 332 -15.65 18.96 29.18
CA SER A 332 -14.85 18.14 30.11
C SER A 332 -13.39 18.59 30.29
N ASN A 333 -12.80 19.32 29.33
CA ASN A 333 -11.37 19.66 29.30
C ASN A 333 -11.06 21.16 29.43
N ALA A 334 -11.95 21.95 30.03
CA ALA A 334 -11.71 23.36 30.35
C ALA A 334 -10.52 23.63 31.31
N ALA A 335 -9.79 22.58 31.76
CA ALA A 335 -8.74 22.67 32.77
C ALA A 335 -7.35 22.13 32.36
N ASP A 336 -7.15 21.54 31.16
CA ASP A 336 -5.87 20.90 30.80
C ASP A 336 -5.41 21.24 29.37
N SER A 337 -4.99 22.50 29.17
CA SER A 337 -4.58 23.08 27.89
C SER A 337 -3.10 22.89 27.54
N GLY A 338 -2.46 21.83 28.04
CA GLY A 338 -0.99 21.80 28.12
C GLY A 338 -0.19 21.29 26.93
N LYS A 339 -0.61 20.26 26.18
CA LYS A 339 0.36 19.46 25.37
C LYS A 339 -0.12 18.82 24.06
N ARG A 340 -1.24 19.23 23.49
CA ARG A 340 -1.68 18.82 22.14
C ARG A 340 -2.28 20.04 21.44
N PRO A 341 -2.24 20.16 20.09
CA PRO A 341 -3.15 21.10 19.43
C PRO A 341 -4.54 20.83 19.99
N ASN A 342 -5.22 21.88 20.44
CA ASN A 342 -6.52 21.72 21.07
C ASN A 342 -7.46 21.06 20.03
N LEU A 343 -8.52 20.38 20.49
CA LEU A 343 -9.47 19.73 19.58
C LEU A 343 -10.07 20.73 18.57
N GLU A 344 -10.11 22.01 18.94
CA GLU A 344 -10.68 23.12 18.18
C GLU A 344 -9.83 23.44 16.94
N ASP A 345 -8.50 23.41 17.03
CA ASP A 345 -7.55 23.68 15.93
C ASP A 345 -7.64 22.62 14.81
N CYS A 346 -8.11 21.42 15.15
CA CYS A 346 -8.21 20.28 14.24
C CYS A 346 -9.66 19.94 13.86
N ALA A 347 -10.67 20.55 14.50
CA ALA A 347 -12.09 20.24 14.29
C ALA A 347 -12.53 20.53 12.86
N ASP A 348 -11.99 21.58 12.24
CA ASP A 348 -12.31 21.97 10.85
C ASP A 348 -11.94 20.89 9.82
N LEU A 349 -11.06 19.94 10.17
CA LEU A 349 -10.67 18.84 9.30
C LEU A 349 -11.66 17.68 9.32
N TRP A 350 -12.51 17.56 10.34
CA TRP A 350 -13.36 16.39 10.52
C TRP A 350 -14.33 16.14 9.35
N PRO A 351 -15.01 17.13 8.75
CA PRO A 351 -15.96 16.85 7.66
C PRO A 351 -15.38 16.04 6.49
N ASP A 352 -14.09 16.24 6.20
CA ASP A 352 -13.40 15.66 5.04
C ASP A 352 -12.38 14.56 5.40
N TYR A 353 -11.96 14.46 6.67
CA TYR A 353 -10.90 13.55 7.14
C TYR A 353 -11.31 12.66 8.32
N LEU A 354 -12.59 12.66 8.70
CA LEU A 354 -13.10 11.85 9.80
C LEU A 354 -13.18 10.37 9.40
N VAL A 355 -12.34 9.55 10.03
CA VAL A 355 -12.36 8.09 9.96
C VAL A 355 -12.83 7.52 11.28
N VAL A 356 -13.76 6.56 11.20
CA VAL A 356 -14.29 5.87 12.37
C VAL A 356 -13.69 4.47 12.52
N GLY A 357 -13.59 4.06 13.79
CA GLY A 357 -13.11 2.75 14.21
C GLY A 357 -13.77 2.38 15.54
N ALA A 358 -13.34 1.29 16.16
CA ALA A 358 -13.70 0.98 17.54
C ALA A 358 -12.47 1.04 18.44
N THR A 359 -12.66 1.52 19.67
CA THR A 359 -11.60 1.61 20.69
C THR A 359 -12.19 1.43 22.07
N LYS A 360 -11.41 0.88 23.01
CA LYS A 360 -11.83 0.54 24.38
C LYS A 360 -13.11 -0.33 24.39
N PRO A 361 -13.55 -0.88 25.53
CA PRO A 361 -14.80 -1.63 25.56
C PRO A 361 -16.01 -0.76 25.19
N GLY A 362 -16.53 -0.96 23.98
CA GLY A 362 -17.84 -0.45 23.55
C GLY A 362 -17.93 1.01 23.10
N ALA A 363 -16.93 1.58 22.41
CA ALA A 363 -17.03 2.94 21.85
C ALA A 363 -16.53 3.06 20.40
N LEU A 364 -17.20 3.91 19.63
CA LEU A 364 -16.81 4.37 18.30
C LEU A 364 -15.70 5.42 18.47
N SER A 365 -14.54 5.22 17.85
CA SER A 365 -13.47 6.22 17.81
C SER A 365 -13.69 7.17 16.65
N LEU A 366 -13.64 8.48 16.91
CA LEU A 366 -13.66 9.54 15.92
C LEU A 366 -12.24 10.06 15.72
N SER A 367 -11.67 9.80 14.54
CA SER A 367 -10.26 10.10 14.26
C SER A 367 -10.09 10.95 13.02
N VAL A 368 -9.07 11.79 13.01
CA VAL A 368 -8.60 12.48 11.81
C VAL A 368 -7.49 11.64 11.17
N SER A 369 -7.65 11.34 9.89
CA SER A 369 -6.76 10.49 9.10
C SER A 369 -6.58 11.05 7.68
N GLY A 370 -5.44 10.77 7.04
CA GLY A 370 -5.23 11.10 5.62
C GLY A 370 -5.04 12.60 5.31
N VAL A 371 -4.72 13.42 6.31
CA VAL A 371 -4.42 14.84 6.11
C VAL A 371 -3.07 15.05 5.41
N GLY A 372 -2.93 16.18 4.70
CA GLY A 372 -1.66 16.56 4.09
C GLY A 372 -0.56 16.85 5.13
N HIS A 373 0.70 16.90 4.66
CA HIS A 373 1.88 17.04 5.53
C HIS A 373 1.81 18.24 6.49
N ALA A 374 1.19 19.35 6.09
CA ALA A 374 1.08 20.58 6.89
C ALA A 374 0.16 20.43 8.12
N SER A 375 -0.71 19.43 8.15
CA SER A 375 -1.70 19.21 9.22
C SER A 375 -1.45 17.91 10.00
N GLY A 376 -0.25 17.31 9.87
CA GLY A 376 0.07 16.04 10.52
C GLY A 376 -0.09 16.02 12.04
N ALA A 377 0.02 17.18 12.71
CA ALA A 377 -0.23 17.32 14.14
C ALA A 377 -1.68 17.00 14.56
N CYS A 378 -2.62 17.04 13.60
CA CYS A 378 -4.03 16.70 13.81
C CYS A 378 -4.33 15.22 13.61
N LEU A 379 -3.37 14.38 13.21
CA LEU A 379 -3.62 12.94 13.06
C LEU A 379 -3.89 12.29 14.42
N GLY A 380 -4.90 11.42 14.48
CA GLY A 380 -5.21 10.67 15.70
C GLY A 380 -6.69 10.61 16.04
N THR A 381 -7.00 9.87 17.11
CA THR A 381 -8.33 9.83 17.71
C THR A 381 -8.53 11.02 18.63
N HIS A 382 -9.60 11.77 18.38
CA HIS A 382 -9.92 13.02 19.07
C HIS A 382 -11.13 12.89 19.98
N ALA A 383 -12.12 12.09 19.59
CA ALA A 383 -13.30 11.85 20.42
C ALA A 383 -13.78 10.40 20.34
N GLN A 384 -14.69 10.05 21.23
CA GLN A 384 -15.30 8.74 21.32
C GLN A 384 -16.80 8.88 21.52
N VAL A 385 -17.57 8.04 20.86
CA VAL A 385 -19.02 7.92 21.06
C VAL A 385 -19.31 6.55 21.65
N PRO A 386 -19.82 6.46 22.90
CA PRO A 386 -20.24 5.20 23.47
C PRO A 386 -21.25 4.49 22.56
N PHE A 387 -21.10 3.18 22.38
CA PHE A 387 -22.01 2.41 21.52
C PHE A 387 -23.48 2.52 21.93
N LYS A 388 -23.77 2.66 23.23
CA LYS A 388 -25.13 2.93 23.72
C LYS A 388 -25.76 4.19 23.11
N ASP A 389 -24.95 5.20 22.78
CA ASP A 389 -25.42 6.47 22.24
C ASP A 389 -25.64 6.37 20.71
N LEU A 390 -25.17 5.28 20.08
CA LEU A 390 -25.50 4.95 18.69
C LEU A 390 -26.89 4.31 18.55
N ALA A 391 -27.51 3.85 19.63
CA ALA A 391 -28.79 3.11 19.60
C ALA A 391 -29.90 3.80 18.77
N PRO A 392 -30.10 5.13 18.83
CA PRO A 392 -31.12 5.82 18.03
C PRO A 392 -30.84 5.81 16.51
N TYR A 393 -29.61 5.54 16.10
CA TYR A 393 -29.13 5.66 14.73
C TYR A 393 -28.91 4.30 14.05
N LEU A 394 -29.14 3.19 14.77
CA LEU A 394 -28.84 1.86 14.26
C LEU A 394 -29.77 1.46 13.11
N LYS A 395 -29.15 0.90 12.07
CA LYS A 395 -29.83 0.14 11.04
C LYS A 395 -30.23 -1.24 11.56
N PRO A 396 -31.21 -1.92 10.91
CA PRO A 396 -31.55 -3.29 11.25
C PRO A 396 -30.31 -4.22 11.28
N GLY A 397 -30.06 -4.85 12.42
CA GLY A 397 -28.92 -5.74 12.61
C GLY A 397 -27.64 -5.05 13.12
N GLY A 398 -27.59 -3.72 13.16
CA GLY A 398 -26.44 -2.94 13.64
C GLY A 398 -26.10 -3.21 15.11
N GLN A 399 -27.08 -3.61 15.93
CA GLN A 399 -26.88 -3.96 17.34
C GLN A 399 -25.93 -5.15 17.53
N ALA A 400 -25.77 -6.02 16.53
CA ALA A 400 -24.84 -7.16 16.61
C ALA A 400 -23.36 -6.73 16.70
N TYR A 401 -23.06 -5.48 16.30
CA TYR A 401 -21.72 -4.92 16.31
C TYR A 401 -21.37 -4.15 17.58
N LEU A 402 -22.37 -3.75 18.35
CA LEU A 402 -22.22 -2.95 19.56
C LEU A 402 -21.83 -3.79 20.78
N VAL A 403 -20.83 -4.66 20.62
CA VAL A 403 -20.33 -5.54 21.69
C VAL A 403 -19.48 -4.71 22.64
N SER A 404 -19.77 -4.76 23.93
CA SER A 404 -19.06 -4.02 24.98
C SER A 404 -18.00 -4.84 25.72
N GLU A 405 -17.82 -6.13 25.36
CA GLU A 405 -16.92 -7.08 26.03
C GLU A 405 -16.13 -7.95 25.05
#